data_AF-A0A956DJZ9-F1
#
_entry.id   AF-A0A956DJZ9-F1
#
_cell.length_a   1.000
_cell.length_b   1.000
_cell.length_c   1.000
_cell.angle_alpha   90.00
_cell.angle_beta   90.00
_cell.angle_gamma   90.00
#
_symmetry.space_group_name_H-M   'P 1'
#
loop_
_entity.id
_entity.type
_entity.pdbx_description
1 polymer ?
#
loop_
_entity_poly.entity_id
_entity_poly.type
_entity_poly.pdbx_seq_one_letter_code
_entity_poly.pdbx_strand_id
1 'polypeptide(L)'
;MIARIALFVTAAFAFAATSLAGHLGPVLGACLLVAAGIALALAASGTLTAVSAAGGAVGAFASGVLLPVSPVVAGAALVALGYAERSLRVRTTSARALHVALALGTGALAGMVAGHYAAADLSLRAVAVVISAVLVALPQLVEADDPLAYALDGLAEEVGEEPAKAMRAGAELRRTVDESMLDREATRHARATWQSLLRLSQARARLERVGVKRRVRRAAVVQRLDERLAEHVTALERMYLAADEASAAEASLNDRALRSVESSGATLETMADALVDEVEV
;
A
#
# COMPACT_ATOMS: atom_id res chain seq x y z
N MET A 1 3.27 1.64 -8.23
CA MET A 1 2.52 1.71 -9.51
C MET A 1 1.47 0.60 -9.64
N ILE A 2 1.84 -0.68 -9.49
CA ILE A 2 0.93 -1.84 -9.66
C ILE A 2 -0.35 -1.75 -8.81
N ALA A 3 -0.24 -1.37 -7.53
CA ALA A 3 -1.40 -1.24 -6.63
C ALA A 3 -2.44 -0.21 -7.12
N ARG A 4 -1.99 0.91 -7.71
CA ARG A 4 -2.89 1.95 -8.26
C ARG A 4 -3.65 1.44 -9.49
N ILE A 5 -2.97 0.67 -10.35
CA ILE A 5 -3.59 0.05 -11.52
C ILE A 5 -4.61 -1.01 -11.07
N ALA A 6 -4.24 -1.86 -10.11
CA ALA A 6 -5.15 -2.88 -9.56
C ALA A 6 -6.41 -2.24 -8.94
N LEU A 7 -6.25 -1.15 -8.20
CA LEU A 7 -7.38 -0.39 -7.66
C LEU A 7 -8.30 0.13 -8.75
N PHE A 8 -7.74 0.76 -9.78
CA PHE A 8 -8.52 1.30 -10.89
C PHE A 8 -9.32 0.20 -11.60
N VAL A 9 -8.68 -0.94 -11.90
CA VAL A 9 -9.32 -2.09 -12.55
C VAL A 9 -10.43 -2.70 -11.68
N THR A 10 -10.15 -2.93 -10.39
CA THR A 10 -11.15 -3.51 -9.47
C THR A 10 -12.31 -2.57 -9.19
N ALA A 11 -12.08 -1.25 -9.13
CA ALA A 11 -13.13 -0.25 -9.04
C ALA A 11 -14.00 -0.27 -10.31
N ALA A 12 -13.40 -0.21 -11.50
CA ALA A 12 -14.14 -0.30 -12.76
C ALA A 12 -14.98 -1.59 -12.82
N PHE A 13 -14.39 -2.72 -12.42
CA PHE A 13 -15.10 -4.00 -12.37
C PHE A 13 -16.25 -3.99 -11.36
N ALA A 14 -16.07 -3.43 -10.16
CA ALA A 14 -17.11 -3.37 -9.13
C ALA A 14 -18.34 -2.57 -9.59
N PHE A 15 -18.13 -1.43 -10.24
CA PHE A 15 -19.24 -0.64 -10.77
C PHE A 15 -19.86 -1.27 -12.02
N ALA A 16 -19.07 -1.84 -12.93
CA ALA A 16 -19.60 -2.57 -14.09
C ALA A 16 -20.40 -3.82 -13.68
N ALA A 17 -19.95 -4.53 -12.65
CA ALA A 17 -20.57 -5.76 -12.15
C ALA A 17 -22.02 -5.55 -11.70
N THR A 18 -22.39 -4.35 -11.21
CA THR A 18 -23.78 -4.03 -10.85
C THR A 18 -24.76 -4.21 -12.01
N SER A 19 -24.37 -3.83 -13.23
CA SER A 19 -25.19 -3.99 -14.43
C SER A 19 -25.29 -5.46 -14.90
N LEU A 20 -24.22 -6.23 -14.70
CA LEU A 20 -24.14 -7.64 -15.06
C LEU A 20 -24.89 -8.53 -14.07
N ALA A 21 -24.88 -8.18 -12.78
CA ALA A 21 -25.47 -8.98 -11.72
C ALA A 21 -26.96 -9.26 -11.94
N GLY A 22 -27.71 -8.31 -12.47
CA GLY A 22 -29.14 -8.49 -12.80
C GLY A 22 -29.40 -9.59 -13.84
N HIS A 23 -28.46 -9.82 -14.76
CA HIS A 23 -28.59 -10.82 -15.82
C HIS A 23 -28.19 -12.24 -15.37
N LEU A 24 -27.39 -12.34 -14.32
CA LEU A 24 -26.89 -13.62 -13.80
C LEU A 24 -27.85 -14.28 -12.80
N GLY A 25 -28.96 -13.61 -12.48
CA GLY A 25 -29.88 -14.04 -11.43
C GLY A 25 -29.35 -13.77 -10.02
N PRO A 26 -30.16 -14.05 -8.98
CA PRO A 26 -29.89 -13.58 -7.62
C PRO A 26 -28.63 -14.19 -6.99
N VAL A 27 -28.37 -15.48 -7.23
CA VAL A 27 -27.24 -16.18 -6.59
C VAL A 27 -25.92 -15.78 -7.24
N LEU A 28 -25.78 -15.98 -8.56
CA LEU A 28 -24.54 -15.66 -9.27
C LEU A 28 -24.25 -14.15 -9.28
N GLY A 29 -25.29 -13.32 -9.37
CA GLY A 29 -25.18 -11.87 -9.24
C GLY A 29 -24.65 -11.45 -7.86
N ALA A 30 -25.18 -12.02 -6.78
CA ALA A 30 -24.68 -11.75 -5.42
C ALA A 30 -23.23 -12.20 -5.24
N CYS A 31 -22.88 -13.41 -5.72
CA CYS A 31 -21.50 -13.91 -5.69
C CYS A 31 -20.54 -12.98 -6.46
N LEU A 32 -20.94 -12.51 -7.64
CA LEU A 32 -20.16 -11.57 -8.45
C LEU A 32 -19.92 -10.25 -7.69
N LEU A 33 -20.97 -9.67 -7.11
CA LEU A 33 -20.87 -8.40 -6.39
C LEU A 33 -20.00 -8.51 -5.15
N VAL A 34 -20.12 -9.60 -4.38
CA VAL A 34 -19.28 -9.85 -3.20
C VAL A 34 -17.82 -10.04 -3.62
N ALA A 35 -17.55 -10.82 -4.67
CA ALA A 35 -16.21 -11.00 -5.19
C ALA A 35 -15.59 -9.67 -5.66
N ALA A 36 -16.37 -8.84 -6.36
CA ALA A 36 -15.92 -7.52 -6.81
C ALA A 36 -15.66 -6.56 -5.65
N GLY A 37 -16.52 -6.54 -4.62
CA GLY A 37 -16.31 -5.75 -3.40
C GLY A 37 -15.06 -6.17 -2.62
N ILE A 38 -14.82 -7.49 -2.48
CA ILE A 38 -13.59 -8.02 -1.88
C ILE A 38 -12.37 -7.58 -2.70
N ALA A 39 -12.40 -7.76 -4.01
CA ALA A 39 -11.29 -7.37 -4.89
C ALA A 39 -10.97 -5.87 -4.78
N LEU A 40 -12.01 -5.01 -4.76
CA LEU A 40 -11.87 -3.57 -4.55
C LEU A 40 -11.22 -3.26 -3.19
N ALA A 41 -11.69 -3.87 -2.10
CA ALA A 41 -11.16 -3.62 -0.77
C ALA A 41 -9.71 -4.08 -0.60
N LEU A 42 -9.35 -5.24 -1.18
CA LEU A 42 -7.98 -5.74 -1.21
C LEU A 42 -7.06 -4.80 -2.01
N ALA A 43 -7.53 -4.29 -3.15
CA ALA A 43 -6.76 -3.35 -3.96
C ALA A 43 -6.63 -1.97 -3.28
N ALA A 44 -7.69 -1.50 -2.62
CA ALA A 44 -7.67 -0.25 -1.85
C ALA A 44 -6.73 -0.33 -0.65
N SER A 45 -6.73 -1.47 0.04
CA SER A 45 -5.82 -1.77 1.15
C SER A 45 -4.38 -1.98 0.68
N GLY A 46 -4.16 -2.60 -0.48
CA GLY A 46 -2.83 -3.04 -0.91
C GLY A 46 -2.30 -4.24 -0.12
N THR A 47 -3.09 -4.85 0.76
CA THR A 47 -2.74 -6.09 1.48
C THR A 47 -3.86 -7.13 1.46
N LEU A 48 -3.46 -8.39 1.58
CA LEU A 48 -4.35 -9.54 1.68
C LEU A 48 -4.73 -9.81 3.15
N THR A 49 -5.53 -8.93 3.75
CA THR A 49 -5.99 -9.08 5.14
C THR A 49 -7.46 -9.49 5.23
N ALA A 50 -7.80 -10.27 6.26
CA ALA A 50 -9.18 -10.68 6.52
C ALA A 50 -10.10 -9.49 6.74
N VAL A 51 -9.60 -8.41 7.35
CA VAL A 51 -10.35 -7.16 7.57
C VAL A 51 -10.70 -6.50 6.24
N SER A 52 -9.77 -6.45 5.28
CA SER A 52 -10.03 -5.90 3.95
C SER A 52 -11.08 -6.74 3.20
N ALA A 53 -10.95 -8.07 3.23
CA ALA A 53 -11.92 -8.95 2.60
C ALA A 53 -13.32 -8.81 3.24
N ALA A 54 -13.39 -8.78 4.58
CA ALA A 54 -14.64 -8.56 5.29
C ALA A 54 -15.25 -7.19 4.98
N GLY A 55 -14.45 -6.13 4.97
CA GLY A 55 -14.89 -4.78 4.61
C GLY A 55 -15.46 -4.73 3.19
N GLY A 56 -14.80 -5.35 2.22
CA GLY A 56 -15.29 -5.46 0.84
C GLY A 56 -16.59 -6.25 0.72
N ALA A 57 -16.70 -7.39 1.42
CA ALA A 57 -17.91 -8.21 1.42
C ALA A 57 -19.11 -7.50 2.07
N VAL A 58 -18.89 -6.86 3.23
CA VAL A 58 -19.92 -6.07 3.92
C VAL A 58 -20.30 -4.83 3.11
N GLY A 59 -19.33 -4.18 2.45
CA GLY A 59 -19.56 -3.08 1.53
C GLY A 59 -20.43 -3.47 0.34
N ALA A 60 -20.14 -4.60 -0.31
CA ALA A 60 -20.96 -5.14 -1.40
C ALA A 60 -22.38 -5.47 -0.95
N PHE A 61 -22.52 -6.11 0.23
CA PHE A 61 -23.83 -6.40 0.82
C PHE A 61 -24.62 -5.12 1.10
N ALA A 62 -24.04 -4.15 1.80
CA ALA A 62 -24.68 -2.88 2.11
C ALA A 62 -25.08 -2.13 0.84
N SER A 63 -24.20 -2.09 -0.16
CA SER A 63 -24.50 -1.51 -1.46
C SER A 63 -25.67 -2.21 -2.15
N GLY A 64 -25.72 -3.53 -2.15
CA GLY A 64 -26.83 -4.30 -2.75
C GLY A 64 -28.17 -4.01 -2.08
N VAL A 65 -28.19 -3.88 -0.74
CA VAL A 65 -29.39 -3.53 0.02
C VAL A 65 -29.84 -2.09 -0.24
N LEU A 66 -28.90 -1.16 -0.39
CA LEU A 66 -29.17 0.28 -0.52
C LEU A 66 -29.43 0.72 -1.96
N LEU A 67 -28.99 -0.06 -2.97
CA LEU A 67 -29.09 0.30 -4.38
C LEU A 67 -30.53 0.60 -4.84
N PRO A 68 -31.57 -0.17 -4.45
CA PRO A 68 -32.96 0.14 -4.80
C PRO A 68 -33.49 1.44 -4.18
N VAL A 69 -32.87 1.92 -3.09
CA VAL A 69 -33.27 3.14 -2.39
C VAL A 69 -32.53 4.34 -2.94
N SER A 70 -31.20 4.24 -3.08
CA SER A 70 -30.36 5.32 -3.59
C SER A 70 -29.01 4.80 -4.08
N PRO A 71 -28.70 4.93 -5.39
CA PRO A 71 -27.37 4.62 -5.94
C PRO A 71 -26.25 5.42 -5.27
N VAL A 72 -26.55 6.63 -4.79
CA VAL A 72 -25.61 7.50 -4.09
C VAL A 72 -25.19 6.85 -2.76
N VAL A 73 -26.15 6.46 -1.94
CA VAL A 73 -25.86 5.85 -0.62
C VAL A 73 -25.21 4.47 -0.80
N ALA A 74 -25.64 3.70 -1.80
CA ALA A 74 -25.05 2.41 -2.13
C ALA A 74 -23.56 2.53 -2.50
N GLY A 75 -23.22 3.46 -3.41
CA GLY A 75 -21.83 3.72 -3.79
C GLY A 75 -20.97 4.22 -2.63
N ALA A 76 -21.51 5.11 -1.78
CA ALA A 76 -20.82 5.59 -0.58
C ALA A 76 -20.49 4.45 0.38
N ALA A 77 -21.46 3.56 0.64
CA ALA A 77 -21.28 2.41 1.53
C ALA A 77 -20.24 1.42 0.99
N LEU A 78 -20.30 1.08 -0.31
CA LEU A 78 -19.35 0.18 -0.96
C LEU A 78 -17.92 0.68 -0.79
N VAL A 79 -17.67 1.94 -1.15
CA VAL A 79 -16.32 2.51 -1.18
C VAL A 79 -15.81 2.75 0.23
N ALA A 80 -16.61 3.35 1.13
CA ALA A 80 -16.18 3.60 2.49
C ALA A 80 -15.81 2.32 3.25
N LEU A 81 -16.60 1.25 3.11
CA LEU A 81 -16.30 -0.04 3.73
C LEU A 81 -15.14 -0.77 3.04
N GLY A 82 -14.98 -0.62 1.72
CA GLY A 82 -13.81 -1.12 1.01
C GLY A 82 -12.50 -0.45 1.46
N TYR A 83 -12.58 0.82 1.86
CA TYR A 83 -11.46 1.61 2.39
C TYR A 83 -11.31 1.55 3.93
N ALA A 84 -12.11 0.75 4.63
CA ALA A 84 -12.11 0.72 6.09
C ALA A 84 -10.74 0.34 6.67
N GLU A 85 -10.12 -0.72 6.16
CA GLU A 85 -8.78 -1.14 6.62
C GLU A 85 -7.73 -0.06 6.38
N ARG A 86 -7.71 0.54 5.19
CA ARG A 86 -6.76 1.61 4.85
C ARG A 86 -6.94 2.82 5.77
N SER A 87 -8.19 3.17 6.09
CA SER A 87 -8.51 4.29 6.98
C SER A 87 -7.93 4.10 8.39
N LEU A 88 -7.84 2.87 8.88
CA LEU A 88 -7.24 2.57 10.19
C LEU A 88 -5.74 2.85 10.22
N ARG A 89 -5.06 2.76 9.07
CA ARG A 89 -3.63 3.04 8.91
C ARG A 89 -3.31 4.52 8.69
N VAL A 90 -4.31 5.40 8.57
CA VAL A 90 -4.06 6.84 8.47
C VAL A 90 -3.67 7.38 9.85
N ARG A 91 -2.47 7.96 9.94
CA ARG A 91 -1.79 8.26 11.22
C ARG A 91 -2.49 9.34 12.04
N THR A 92 -2.88 10.46 11.42
CA THR A 92 -3.48 11.58 12.14
C THR A 92 -5.01 11.53 12.06
N THR A 93 -5.67 11.99 13.13
CA THR A 93 -7.14 12.03 13.21
C THR A 93 -7.74 12.89 12.11
N SER A 94 -7.11 14.03 11.79
CA SER A 94 -7.58 14.94 10.72
C SER A 94 -7.43 14.32 9.33
N ALA A 95 -6.29 13.70 9.02
CA ALA A 95 -6.11 13.00 7.74
C ALA A 95 -7.05 11.80 7.64
N ARG A 96 -7.30 11.09 8.75
CA ARG A 96 -8.24 9.97 8.79
C ARG A 96 -9.67 10.43 8.51
N ALA A 97 -10.10 11.52 9.14
CA ALA A 97 -11.41 12.13 8.88
C ALA A 97 -11.53 12.55 7.41
N LEU A 98 -10.49 13.18 6.85
CA LEU A 98 -10.45 13.53 5.42
C LEU A 98 -10.53 12.29 4.52
N HIS A 99 -9.76 11.24 4.80
CA HIS A 99 -9.79 9.99 4.03
C HIS A 99 -11.18 9.34 4.05
N VAL A 100 -11.81 9.25 5.22
CA VAL A 100 -13.18 8.72 5.36
C VAL A 100 -14.19 9.60 4.62
N ALA A 101 -14.09 10.92 4.74
CA ALA A 101 -14.94 11.85 4.03
C ALA A 101 -14.79 11.73 2.50
N LEU A 102 -13.55 11.61 2.01
CA LEU A 102 -13.26 11.36 0.59
C LEU A 102 -13.83 10.02 0.15
N ALA A 103 -13.66 8.94 0.91
CA ALA A 103 -14.17 7.62 0.55
C ALA A 103 -15.71 7.62 0.45
N LEU A 104 -16.40 8.27 1.40
CA LEU A 104 -17.85 8.44 1.36
C LEU A 104 -18.30 9.31 0.17
N GLY A 105 -17.71 10.50 0.02
CA GLY A 105 -18.10 11.46 -1.00
C GLY A 105 -17.83 10.97 -2.42
N THR A 106 -16.67 10.38 -2.65
CA THR A 106 -16.30 9.85 -3.98
C THR A 106 -17.05 8.58 -4.31
N GLY A 107 -17.34 7.72 -3.32
CA GLY A 107 -18.25 6.60 -3.49
C GLY A 107 -19.66 7.04 -3.83
N ALA A 108 -20.16 8.08 -3.16
CA ALA A 108 -21.47 8.67 -3.45
C ALA A 108 -21.57 9.18 -4.90
N LEU A 109 -20.58 9.94 -5.34
CA LEU A 109 -20.50 10.45 -6.71
C LEU A 109 -20.35 9.31 -7.73
N ALA A 110 -19.50 8.32 -7.44
CA ALA A 110 -19.31 7.16 -8.31
C ALA A 110 -20.60 6.33 -8.46
N GLY A 111 -21.36 6.14 -7.38
CA GLY A 111 -22.67 5.49 -7.38
C GLY A 111 -23.72 6.31 -8.14
N MET A 112 -23.72 7.63 -7.99
CA MET A 112 -24.59 8.54 -8.75
C MET A 112 -24.32 8.45 -10.25
N VAL A 113 -23.06 8.55 -10.67
CA VAL A 113 -22.65 8.48 -12.09
C VAL A 113 -23.01 7.12 -12.68
N ALA A 114 -22.64 6.03 -12.00
CA ALA A 114 -22.96 4.67 -12.48
C ALA A 114 -24.47 4.42 -12.56
N GLY A 115 -25.23 4.87 -11.56
CA GLY A 115 -26.69 4.74 -11.54
C GLY A 115 -27.38 5.57 -12.62
N HIS A 116 -26.95 6.82 -12.84
CA HIS A 116 -27.54 7.71 -13.85
C HIS A 116 -27.39 7.16 -15.27
N TYR A 117 -26.23 6.57 -15.58
CA TYR A 117 -25.94 6.01 -16.90
C TYR A 117 -26.25 4.52 -17.02
N ALA A 118 -26.88 3.87 -16.04
CA ALA A 118 -27.11 2.42 -16.04
C ALA A 118 -27.90 1.91 -17.26
N ALA A 119 -28.83 2.73 -17.76
CA ALA A 119 -29.66 2.43 -18.94
C ALA A 119 -29.13 3.02 -20.25
N ALA A 120 -27.97 3.68 -20.23
CA ALA A 120 -27.37 4.28 -21.43
C ALA A 120 -26.73 3.21 -22.34
N ASP A 121 -26.35 3.63 -23.55
CA ASP A 121 -25.60 2.79 -24.48
C ASP A 121 -24.27 2.29 -23.88
N LEU A 122 -23.74 1.19 -24.42
CA LEU A 122 -22.52 0.55 -23.91
C LEU A 122 -21.34 1.52 -23.82
N SER A 123 -21.17 2.41 -24.81
CA SER A 123 -20.08 3.39 -24.83
C SER A 123 -20.18 4.39 -23.68
N LEU A 124 -21.37 4.93 -23.40
CA LEU A 124 -21.58 5.87 -22.30
C LEU A 124 -21.43 5.20 -20.94
N ARG A 125 -21.90 3.96 -20.81
CA ARG A 125 -21.69 3.14 -19.60
C ARG A 125 -20.21 2.89 -19.34
N ALA A 126 -19.44 2.55 -20.36
CA ALA A 126 -18.00 2.34 -20.23
C ALA A 126 -17.29 3.61 -19.72
N VAL A 127 -17.64 4.78 -20.27
CA VAL A 127 -17.12 6.08 -19.80
C VAL A 127 -17.53 6.36 -18.36
N ALA A 128 -18.81 6.14 -18.01
CA ALA A 128 -19.30 6.33 -16.64
C ALA A 128 -18.55 5.44 -15.63
N VAL A 129 -18.29 4.17 -15.98
CA VAL A 129 -17.50 3.24 -15.16
C VAL A 129 -16.06 3.73 -14.98
N VAL A 130 -15.44 4.23 -16.04
CA VAL A 130 -14.09 4.82 -15.96
C VAL A 130 -14.06 6.03 -15.03
N ILE A 131 -15.03 6.94 -15.14
CA ILE A 131 -15.15 8.10 -14.24
C ILE A 131 -15.34 7.66 -12.80
N SER A 132 -16.24 6.69 -12.54
CA SER A 132 -16.44 6.11 -11.21
C SER A 132 -15.15 5.50 -10.65
N ALA A 133 -14.38 4.79 -11.47
CA ALA A 133 -13.09 4.22 -11.05
C ALA A 133 -12.05 5.30 -10.68
N VAL A 134 -12.00 6.41 -11.44
CA VAL A 134 -11.14 7.57 -11.10
C VAL A 134 -11.57 8.17 -9.75
N LEU A 135 -12.87 8.38 -9.54
CA LEU A 135 -13.39 8.94 -8.29
C LEU A 135 -13.01 8.05 -7.09
N VAL A 136 -13.17 6.73 -7.21
CA VAL A 136 -12.80 5.76 -6.16
C VAL A 136 -11.30 5.69 -5.90
N ALA A 137 -10.46 6.19 -6.80
CA ALA A 137 -9.02 6.29 -6.58
C ALA A 137 -8.61 7.51 -5.73
N LEU A 138 -9.45 8.55 -5.60
CA LEU A 138 -9.10 9.79 -4.90
C LEU A 138 -8.75 9.62 -3.40
N PRO A 139 -9.36 8.71 -2.61
CA PRO A 139 -8.93 8.49 -1.23
C PRO A 139 -7.46 8.06 -1.11
N GLN A 140 -6.84 7.51 -2.17
CA GLN A 140 -5.41 7.18 -2.19
C GLN A 140 -4.48 8.40 -2.12
N LEU A 141 -5.00 9.60 -2.35
CA LEU A 141 -4.24 10.84 -2.19
C LEU A 141 -3.93 11.14 -0.72
N VAL A 142 -4.70 10.56 0.21
CA VAL A 142 -4.34 10.62 1.62
C VAL A 142 -3.37 9.49 1.93
N GLU A 143 -2.21 9.88 2.44
CA GLU A 143 -1.16 8.96 2.85
C GLU A 143 -1.66 8.07 4.00
N ALA A 144 -1.52 6.77 3.80
CA ALA A 144 -1.72 5.76 4.82
C ALA A 144 -0.37 5.16 5.16
N ASP A 145 -0.19 4.75 6.42
CA ASP A 145 1.04 4.12 6.87
C ASP A 145 1.29 2.79 6.14
N ASP A 146 2.55 2.38 6.09
CA ASP A 146 2.91 1.08 5.53
C ASP A 146 2.21 -0.04 6.34
N PRO A 147 1.61 -1.05 5.67
CA PRO A 147 0.85 -2.07 6.36
C PRO A 147 1.65 -2.88 7.37
N LEU A 148 2.95 -3.09 7.10
CA LEU A 148 3.83 -3.84 7.98
C LEU A 148 4.28 -2.97 9.16
N ALA A 149 4.60 -1.70 8.92
CA ALA A 149 4.89 -0.74 9.99
C ALA A 149 3.72 -0.60 10.96
N TYR A 150 2.51 -0.40 10.43
CA TYR A 150 1.27 -0.34 11.21
C TYR A 150 1.03 -1.63 12.02
N ALA A 151 1.26 -2.80 11.42
CA ALA A 151 1.09 -4.07 12.11
C ALA A 151 2.11 -4.25 13.25
N LEU A 152 3.36 -3.80 13.06
CA LEU A 152 4.39 -3.85 14.10
C LEU A 152 4.05 -2.94 15.28
N ASP A 153 3.60 -1.72 15.03
CA ASP A 153 3.18 -0.80 16.09
C ASP A 153 1.99 -1.34 16.88
N GLY A 154 0.98 -1.88 16.19
CA GLY A 154 -0.17 -2.50 16.86
C GLY A 154 0.21 -3.70 17.72
N LEU A 155 1.19 -4.50 17.29
CA LEU A 155 1.72 -5.62 18.09
C LEU A 155 2.59 -5.14 19.27
N ALA A 156 3.28 -4.01 19.12
CA ALA A 156 4.09 -3.41 20.17
C ALA A 156 3.24 -2.95 21.37
N GLU A 157 1.99 -2.53 21.14
CA GLU A 157 1.03 -2.17 22.20
C GLU A 157 0.57 -3.37 23.04
N GLU A 158 0.75 -4.60 22.54
CA GLU A 158 0.28 -5.82 23.21
C GLU A 158 1.36 -6.55 24.02
N VAL A 159 2.60 -6.07 24.00
CA VAL A 159 3.76 -6.74 24.62
C VAL A 159 4.47 -5.84 25.63
N GLY A 160 5.38 -6.44 26.41
CA GLY A 160 6.23 -5.68 27.33
C GLY A 160 7.18 -4.71 26.62
N GLU A 161 7.76 -3.79 27.38
CA GLU A 161 8.48 -2.63 26.84
C GLU A 161 9.70 -2.99 25.96
N GLU A 162 10.52 -3.97 26.36
CA GLU A 162 11.71 -4.37 25.59
C GLU A 162 11.38 -4.88 24.18
N PRO A 163 10.52 -5.90 23.99
CA PRO A 163 10.13 -6.32 22.64
C PRO A 163 9.34 -5.23 21.89
N ALA A 164 8.58 -4.38 22.60
CA ALA A 164 7.88 -3.26 21.99
C ALA A 164 8.86 -2.26 21.34
N LYS A 165 10.00 -1.96 21.97
CA LYS A 165 11.04 -1.09 21.39
C LYS A 165 11.57 -1.63 20.06
N ALA A 166 11.87 -2.92 19.98
CA ALA A 166 12.34 -3.54 18.74
C ALA A 166 11.28 -3.48 17.64
N MET A 167 10.00 -3.73 17.96
CA MET A 167 8.91 -3.63 16.99
C MET A 167 8.71 -2.20 16.48
N ARG A 168 8.73 -1.20 17.37
CA ARG A 168 8.64 0.22 17.01
C ARG A 168 9.84 0.68 16.17
N ALA A 169 11.05 0.22 16.51
CA ALA A 169 12.25 0.48 15.71
C ALA A 169 12.12 -0.12 14.30
N GLY A 170 11.63 -1.37 14.19
CA GLY A 170 11.33 -1.98 12.90
C GLY A 170 10.23 -1.26 12.11
N ALA A 171 9.19 -0.76 12.78
CA ALA A 171 8.14 0.04 12.16
C ALA A 171 8.69 1.36 11.62
N GLU A 172 9.54 2.05 12.39
CA GLU A 172 10.17 3.30 11.97
C GLU A 172 11.14 3.07 10.80
N LEU A 173 11.99 2.04 10.88
CA LEU A 173 12.85 1.65 9.77
C LEU A 173 12.03 1.38 8.51
N ARG A 174 10.90 0.67 8.62
CA ARG A 174 10.04 0.38 7.47
C ARG A 174 9.49 1.64 6.80
N ARG A 175 9.30 2.73 7.54
CA ARG A 175 8.82 4.01 7.01
C ARG A 175 9.90 4.81 6.29
N THR A 176 11.16 4.67 6.70
CA THR A 176 12.26 5.48 6.17
C THR A 176 12.98 4.82 5.00
N VAL A 177 12.93 3.49 4.89
CA VAL A 177 13.66 2.75 3.85
C VAL A 177 13.01 2.86 2.47
N ASP A 178 13.84 3.10 1.46
CA ASP A 178 13.44 2.99 0.06
C ASP A 178 13.88 1.63 -0.52
N GLU A 179 12.93 0.77 -0.88
CA GLU A 179 13.22 -0.51 -1.53
C GLU A 179 13.86 -0.35 -2.90
N SER A 180 13.79 0.83 -3.53
CA SER A 180 14.37 1.06 -4.86
C SER A 180 15.91 1.01 -4.88
N MET A 181 16.55 1.21 -3.73
CA MET A 181 18.00 1.14 -3.55
C MET A 181 18.54 -0.30 -3.47
N LEU A 182 17.65 -1.28 -3.27
CA LEU A 182 18.04 -2.69 -3.18
C LEU A 182 18.02 -3.34 -4.56
N ASP A 183 19.04 -4.16 -4.84
CA ASP A 183 18.99 -5.06 -5.98
C ASP A 183 17.88 -6.13 -5.82
N ARG A 184 17.64 -6.93 -6.87
CA ARG A 184 16.59 -7.96 -6.86
C ARG A 184 16.81 -9.07 -5.83
N GLU A 185 18.04 -9.38 -5.47
CA GLU A 185 18.37 -10.40 -4.49
C GLU A 185 18.20 -9.86 -3.07
N ALA A 186 18.78 -8.69 -2.78
CA ALA A 186 18.63 -7.97 -1.53
C ALA A 186 17.15 -7.66 -1.25
N THR A 187 16.36 -7.25 -2.25
CA THR A 187 14.91 -7.04 -2.12
C THR A 187 14.18 -8.32 -1.69
N ARG A 188 14.54 -9.48 -2.27
CA ARG A 188 13.94 -10.78 -1.89
C ARG A 188 14.32 -11.15 -0.46
N HIS A 189 15.58 -10.93 -0.08
CA HIS A 189 16.07 -11.20 1.26
C HIS A 189 15.38 -10.28 2.30
N ALA A 190 15.34 -8.97 2.02
CA ALA A 190 14.64 -7.97 2.83
C ALA A 190 13.19 -8.37 3.09
N ARG A 191 12.45 -8.76 2.04
CA ARG A 191 11.05 -9.22 2.17
C ARG A 191 10.91 -10.45 3.04
N ALA A 192 11.81 -11.43 2.93
CA ALA A 192 11.81 -12.62 3.78
C ALA A 192 12.10 -12.27 5.25
N THR A 193 13.03 -11.34 5.49
CA THR A 193 13.38 -10.86 6.84
C THR A 193 12.23 -10.07 7.46
N TRP A 194 11.58 -9.18 6.71
CA TRP A 194 10.37 -8.47 7.15
C TRP A 194 9.22 -9.42 7.50
N GLN A 195 8.98 -10.44 6.69
CA GLN A 195 7.96 -11.46 6.98
C GLN A 195 8.30 -12.27 8.24
N SER A 196 9.57 -12.62 8.43
CA SER A 196 10.04 -13.33 9.62
C SER A 196 9.87 -12.47 10.88
N LEU A 197 10.22 -11.18 10.80
CA LEU A 197 10.02 -10.21 11.89
C LEU A 197 8.54 -10.14 12.29
N LEU A 198 7.63 -9.97 11.33
CA LEU A 198 6.19 -9.91 11.62
C LEU A 198 5.68 -11.22 12.27
N ARG A 199 6.13 -12.39 11.80
CA ARG A 199 5.75 -13.68 12.38
C ARG A 199 6.27 -13.84 13.82
N LEU A 200 7.49 -13.41 14.09
CA LEU A 200 8.07 -13.40 15.44
C LEU A 200 7.29 -12.47 16.36
N SER A 201 6.95 -11.26 15.89
CA SER A 201 6.15 -10.29 16.66
C SER A 201 4.77 -10.82 17.00
N GLN A 202 4.08 -11.45 16.02
CA GLN A 202 2.80 -12.10 16.25
C GLN A 202 2.89 -13.26 17.25
N ALA A 203 3.95 -14.08 17.16
CA ALA A 203 4.18 -15.16 18.12
C ALA A 203 4.42 -14.61 19.53
N ARG A 204 5.18 -13.52 19.66
CA ARG A 204 5.47 -12.85 20.92
C ARG A 204 4.21 -12.25 21.56
N ALA A 205 3.37 -11.58 20.78
CA ALA A 205 2.10 -11.03 21.24
C ALA A 205 1.13 -12.14 21.66
N ARG A 206 1.03 -13.24 20.89
CA ARG A 206 0.23 -14.41 21.27
C ARG A 206 0.69 -15.04 22.59
N LEU A 207 2.00 -15.09 22.85
CA LEU A 207 2.52 -15.59 24.13
C LEU A 207 2.13 -14.70 25.31
N GLU A 208 2.12 -13.37 25.13
CA GLU A 208 1.71 -12.42 26.16
C GLU A 208 0.21 -12.59 26.50
N ARG A 209 -0.65 -12.63 25.47
CA ARG A 209 -2.11 -12.81 25.63
C ARG A 209 -2.48 -14.10 26.38
N VAL A 210 -1.69 -15.16 26.24
CA VAL A 210 -2.00 -16.48 26.84
C VAL A 210 -1.66 -16.57 28.34
N GLY A 211 -0.96 -15.59 28.94
CA GLY A 211 -0.91 -15.36 30.40
C GLY A 211 -0.55 -16.52 31.37
N VAL A 212 0.61 -16.40 32.04
CA VAL A 212 0.95 -16.87 33.41
C VAL A 212 1.05 -18.37 33.76
N LYS A 213 0.22 -19.30 33.28
CA LYS A 213 0.17 -20.68 33.89
C LYS A 213 1.36 -21.63 33.58
N ARG A 214 2.31 -21.25 32.71
CA ARG A 214 3.52 -22.05 32.36
C ARG A 214 4.81 -21.22 32.36
N ARG A 215 4.97 -20.34 33.36
CA ARG A 215 6.04 -19.30 33.43
C ARG A 215 7.47 -19.83 33.30
N VAL A 216 7.83 -20.97 33.89
CA VAL A 216 9.25 -21.36 34.03
C VAL A 216 9.86 -21.94 32.74
N ARG A 217 9.15 -22.79 31.99
CA ARG A 217 9.65 -23.32 30.70
C ARG A 217 9.55 -22.31 29.53
N ARG A 218 8.78 -21.22 29.70
CA ARG A 218 8.56 -20.24 28.64
C ARG A 218 9.54 -19.06 28.69
N ALA A 219 10.20 -18.79 29.81
CA ALA A 219 11.13 -17.67 29.93
C ALA A 219 12.27 -17.72 28.89
N ALA A 220 12.92 -18.88 28.73
CA ALA A 220 13.97 -19.06 27.74
C ALA A 220 13.48 -18.91 26.28
N VAL A 221 12.22 -19.29 26.01
CA VAL A 221 11.63 -19.12 24.67
C VAL A 221 11.29 -17.65 24.42
N VAL A 222 10.74 -16.95 25.41
CA VAL A 222 10.45 -15.51 25.31
C VAL A 222 11.74 -14.72 25.11
N GLN A 223 12.75 -14.96 25.93
CA GLN A 223 14.06 -14.32 25.77
C GLN A 223 14.65 -14.57 24.38
N ARG A 224 14.62 -15.82 23.89
CA ARG A 224 15.10 -16.13 22.54
C ARG A 224 14.28 -15.43 21.46
N LEU A 225 12.97 -15.26 21.63
CA LEU A 225 12.14 -14.51 20.68
C LEU A 225 12.52 -13.03 20.68
N ASP A 226 12.71 -12.43 21.85
CA ASP A 226 13.07 -11.02 22.01
C ASP A 226 14.46 -10.75 21.39
N GLU A 227 15.45 -11.63 21.64
CA GLU A 227 16.76 -11.60 20.99
C GLU A 227 16.64 -11.71 19.46
N ARG A 228 15.83 -12.66 18.96
CA ARG A 228 15.62 -12.83 17.51
C ARG A 228 14.93 -11.63 16.88
N LEU A 229 13.98 -10.99 17.56
CA LEU A 229 13.34 -9.76 17.08
C LEU A 229 14.38 -8.66 16.89
N ALA A 230 15.21 -8.42 17.90
CA ALA A 230 16.27 -7.41 17.83
C ALA A 230 17.28 -7.73 16.71
N GLU A 231 17.71 -9.00 16.58
CA GLU A 231 18.61 -9.43 15.50
C GLU A 231 18.05 -9.16 14.11
N HIS A 232 16.75 -9.40 13.87
CA HIS A 232 16.13 -9.15 12.57
C HIS A 232 16.06 -7.65 12.24
N VAL A 233 15.75 -6.81 13.22
CA VAL A 233 15.74 -5.35 13.05
C VAL A 233 17.15 -4.86 12.71
N THR A 234 18.16 -5.25 13.49
CA THR A 234 19.56 -4.87 13.22
C THR A 234 20.06 -5.41 11.87
N ALA A 235 19.65 -6.61 11.47
CA ALA A 235 20.01 -7.15 10.15
C ALA A 235 19.41 -6.31 9.01
N LEU A 236 18.16 -5.87 9.15
CA LEU A 236 17.52 -4.96 8.20
C LEU A 236 18.23 -3.60 8.16
N GLU A 237 18.52 -3.00 9.32
CA GLU A 237 19.25 -1.72 9.41
C GLU A 237 20.58 -1.79 8.67
N ARG A 238 21.40 -2.83 8.92
CA ARG A 238 22.70 -3.00 8.25
C ARG A 238 22.57 -3.18 6.75
N MET A 239 21.57 -3.93 6.31
CA MET A 239 21.33 -4.17 4.89
C MET A 239 20.92 -2.89 4.15
N TYR A 240 20.03 -2.09 4.73
CA TYR A 240 19.65 -0.80 4.13
C TYR A 240 20.78 0.22 4.20
N LEU A 241 21.53 0.30 5.30
CA LEU A 241 22.73 1.14 5.39
C LEU A 241 23.75 0.79 4.30
N ALA A 242 24.02 -0.51 4.09
CA ALA A 242 24.95 -0.95 3.05
C ALA A 242 24.45 -0.60 1.63
N ALA A 243 23.13 -0.63 1.40
CA ALA A 243 22.53 -0.23 0.13
C ALA A 243 22.60 1.28 -0.11
N ASP A 244 22.40 2.07 0.94
CA ASP A 244 22.55 3.54 0.90
C ASP A 244 24.02 3.91 0.60
N GLU A 245 24.97 3.27 1.27
CA GLU A 245 26.41 3.46 1.02
C GLU A 245 26.80 3.09 -0.42
N ALA A 246 26.29 1.97 -0.93
CA ALA A 246 26.52 1.55 -2.31
C ALA A 246 25.93 2.54 -3.33
N SER A 247 24.70 3.01 -3.09
CA SER A 247 24.02 3.99 -3.94
C SER A 247 24.74 5.35 -3.94
N ALA A 248 25.23 5.79 -2.78
CA ALA A 248 26.02 7.00 -2.66
C ALA A 248 27.38 6.88 -3.37
N ALA A 249 28.03 5.72 -3.28
CA ALA A 249 29.28 5.46 -4.00
C ALA A 249 29.06 5.49 -5.52
N GLU A 250 27.98 4.87 -6.03
CA GLU A 250 27.61 4.89 -7.44
C GLU A 250 27.34 6.32 -7.95
N ALA A 251 26.55 7.11 -7.20
CA ALA A 251 26.32 8.51 -7.53
C ALA A 251 27.61 9.32 -7.60
N SER A 252 28.55 9.09 -6.66
CA SER A 252 29.85 9.77 -6.66
C SER A 252 30.74 9.39 -7.84
N LEU A 253 30.66 8.15 -8.32
CA LEU A 253 31.38 7.69 -9.51
C LEU A 253 30.79 8.31 -10.77
N ASN A 254 29.46 8.39 -10.87
CA ASN A 254 28.77 9.03 -11.99
C ASN A 254 29.10 10.53 -12.07
N ASP A 255 29.13 11.24 -10.94
CA ASP A 255 29.54 12.64 -10.90
C ASP A 255 30.99 12.85 -11.38
N ARG A 256 31.91 11.96 -10.99
CA ARG A 256 33.30 12.03 -11.46
C ARG A 256 33.42 11.74 -12.96
N ALA A 257 32.65 10.77 -13.46
CA ALA A 257 32.61 10.48 -14.89
C ALA A 257 32.05 11.66 -15.69
N LEU A 258 30.97 12.29 -15.22
CA LEU A 258 30.38 13.47 -15.85
C LEU A 258 31.37 14.63 -15.91
N ARG A 259 32.03 14.96 -14.79
CA ARG A 259 33.05 16.03 -14.75
C ARG A 259 34.25 15.72 -15.66
N SER A 260 34.64 14.45 -15.80
CA SER A 260 35.70 14.05 -16.73
C SER A 260 35.29 14.20 -18.20
N VAL A 261 34.02 13.99 -18.52
CA VAL A 261 33.48 14.22 -19.87
C VAL A 261 33.38 15.71 -20.15
N GLU A 262 32.88 16.51 -19.21
CA GLU A 262 32.80 17.97 -19.32
C GLU A 262 34.18 18.61 -19.50
N SER A 263 35.18 18.17 -18.72
CA SER A 263 36.55 18.67 -18.86
C SER A 263 37.17 18.29 -20.20
N SER A 264 36.91 17.07 -20.69
CA SER A 264 37.37 16.62 -22.01
C SER A 264 36.65 17.37 -23.15
N GLY A 265 35.38 17.74 -22.95
CA GLY A 265 34.64 18.58 -23.89
C GLY A 265 35.22 19.99 -23.98
N ALA A 266 35.49 20.62 -22.84
CA ALA A 266 36.08 21.95 -22.78
C ALA A 266 37.48 22.00 -23.40
N THR A 267 38.30 20.95 -23.25
CA THR A 267 39.60 20.89 -23.93
C THR A 267 39.46 20.76 -25.44
N LEU A 268 38.50 19.96 -25.93
CA LEU A 268 38.23 19.83 -27.37
C LEU A 268 37.72 21.14 -27.98
N GLU A 269 36.86 21.88 -27.27
CA GLU A 269 36.36 23.19 -27.69
C GLU A 269 37.52 24.20 -27.77
N THR A 270 38.38 24.26 -26.74
CA THR A 270 39.58 25.12 -26.75
C THR A 270 40.53 24.76 -27.90
N MET A 271 40.69 23.47 -28.22
CA MET A 271 41.51 23.01 -29.35
C MET A 271 40.86 23.36 -30.71
N ALA A 272 39.54 23.30 -30.80
CA ALA A 272 38.81 23.68 -32.01
C ALA A 272 38.93 25.18 -32.27
N ASP A 273 38.75 26.02 -31.25
CA ASP A 273 38.90 27.47 -31.35
C ASP A 273 40.32 27.86 -31.78
N ALA A 274 41.35 27.23 -31.19
CA ALA A 274 42.74 27.48 -31.58
C ALA A 274 43.04 27.11 -33.05
N LEU A 275 42.44 26.03 -33.56
CA LEU A 275 42.57 25.64 -34.98
C LEU A 275 41.83 26.59 -35.92
N VAL A 276 40.70 27.15 -35.50
CA VAL A 276 39.97 28.18 -36.26
C VAL A 276 40.82 29.45 -36.36
N ASP A 277 41.39 29.89 -35.23
CA ASP A 277 42.27 31.07 -35.18
C ASP A 277 43.51 30.92 -36.09
N GLU A 278 44.10 29.73 -36.21
CA GLU A 278 45.23 29.46 -37.10
C GLU A 278 44.89 29.57 -38.60
N VAL A 279 43.64 29.35 -39.00
CA VAL A 279 43.20 29.39 -40.40
C VAL A 279 42.84 30.81 -40.86
N GLU A 280 42.55 31.73 -39.93
CA GLU A 280 42.19 33.12 -40.23
C GLU A 280 43.39 34.08 -40.39
N VAL A 281 44.63 33.58 -40.30
CA VAL A 281 45.90 34.33 -40.48
C VAL A 281 46.50 34.10 -41.87
#